data_AF-A0A966EYS5-F1
#
_entry.id   AF-A0A966EYS5-F1
#
_cell.length_a   1.000
_cell.length_b   1.000
_cell.length_c   1.000
_cell.angle_alpha   90.00
_cell.angle_beta   90.00
_cell.angle_gamma   90.00
#
_symmetry.space_group_name_H-M   'P 1'
#
loop_
_entity.id
_entity.type
_entity.pdbx_description
1 polymer ?
#
loop_
_entity_poly.entity_id
_entity_poly.type
_entity_poly.pdbx_seq_one_letter_code
_entity_poly.pdbx_strand_id
1 'polypeptide(L)'
;MKLFIVTVGHKMPDWIITGFNEYAKRMPREAKIELLEIKPEPRTTGKNTQQIMEAEAQRILAALPPNCRHIALDERGAQPTTKQLAAQMQDWM
;
A
#
# COMPACT_ATOMS: atom_id res chain seq x y z
N MET A 1 -10.22 -6.05 -12.07
CA MET A 1 -9.94 -5.41 -10.77
C MET A 1 -8.76 -4.44 -10.91
N LYS A 2 -8.62 -3.43 -10.05
CA LYS A 2 -7.39 -2.64 -9.94
C LYS A 2 -6.81 -2.84 -8.54
N LEU A 3 -5.52 -3.13 -8.44
CA LEU A 3 -4.83 -3.26 -7.17
C LEU A 3 -4.10 -1.96 -6.87
N PHE A 4 -4.37 -1.38 -5.71
CA PHE A 4 -3.69 -0.18 -5.23
C PHE A 4 -2.76 -0.57 -4.09
N ILE A 5 -1.48 -0.25 -4.22
CA ILE A 5 -0.54 -0.33 -3.11
C ILE A 5 -0.34 1.10 -2.61
N VAL A 6 -0.77 1.37 -1.38
CA VAL A 6 -0.60 2.67 -0.74
C VAL A 6 0.54 2.57 0.26
N THR A 7 1.55 3.41 0.09
CA THR A 7 2.74 3.41 0.96
C THR A 7 2.94 4.77 1.60
N VAL A 8 3.47 4.79 2.82
CA VAL A 8 3.95 6.02 3.46
C VAL A 8 5.46 6.10 3.25
N GLY A 9 5.88 7.03 2.42
CA GLY A 9 7.25 7.12 1.94
C GLY A 9 7.28 7.71 0.54
N HIS A 10 8.36 8.40 0.23
CA HIS A 10 8.62 8.94 -1.10
C HIS A 10 10.11 8.88 -1.35
N LYS A 11 10.51 8.79 -2.63
CA LYS A 11 11.92 8.70 -3.06
C LYS A 11 12.61 7.42 -2.55
N MET A 12 12.02 6.27 -2.87
CA MET A 12 12.70 4.99 -2.64
C MET A 12 13.99 4.90 -3.48
N PRO A 13 15.04 4.21 -2.99
CA PRO A 13 16.21 3.93 -3.78
C PRO A 13 15.88 3.24 -5.11
N ASP A 14 16.68 3.51 -6.15
CA ASP A 14 16.44 2.99 -7.50
C ASP A 14 16.32 1.46 -7.58
N TRP A 15 17.06 0.73 -6.74
CA TRP A 15 16.99 -0.73 -6.69
C TRP A 15 15.62 -1.24 -6.19
N ILE A 16 14.94 -0.50 -5.30
CA ILE A 16 13.58 -0.81 -4.85
C ILE A 16 12.59 -0.54 -5.98
N ILE A 17 12.70 0.62 -6.63
CA ILE A 17 11.83 1.00 -7.74
C ILE A 17 11.95 -0.01 -8.88
N THR A 18 13.17 -0.40 -9.21
CA THR A 18 13.46 -1.41 -10.25
C THR A 18 12.85 -2.76 -9.87
N GLY A 19 13.06 -3.22 -8.63
CA GLY A 19 12.47 -4.46 -8.14
C GLY A 19 10.94 -4.45 -8.18
N PHE A 20 10.31 -3.37 -7.71
CA PHE A 20 8.87 -3.20 -7.76
C PHE A 20 8.33 -3.26 -9.20
N ASN A 21 8.94 -2.49 -10.12
CA ASN A 21 8.53 -2.44 -11.52
C ASN A 21 8.67 -3.80 -12.23
N GLU A 22 9.69 -4.59 -11.87
CA GLU A 22 9.88 -5.94 -12.39
C GLU A 22 8.72 -6.89 -12.06
N TYR A 23 8.14 -6.77 -10.87
CA TYR A 23 6.96 -7.55 -10.47
C TYR A 23 5.66 -6.93 -10.99
N ALA A 24 5.52 -5.60 -10.92
CA ALA A 24 4.32 -4.90 -11.36
C ALA A 24 4.01 -5.15 -12.84
N LYS A 25 5.05 -5.23 -13.70
CA LYS A 25 4.87 -5.50 -15.14
C LYS A 25 4.47 -6.95 -15.47
N ARG A 26 4.67 -7.89 -14.55
CA ARG A 26 4.29 -9.31 -14.71
C ARG A 26 2.82 -9.56 -14.39
N MET A 27 2.16 -8.60 -13.74
CA MET A 27 0.75 -8.72 -13.40
C MET A 27 -0.12 -8.63 -14.66
N PRO A 28 -1.18 -9.44 -14.74
CA PRO A 28 -2.05 -9.44 -15.91
C PRO A 28 -2.92 -8.17 -15.92
N ARG A 29 -3.53 -7.87 -17.06
CA ARG A 29 -4.27 -6.61 -17.28
C ARG A 29 -5.46 -6.46 -16.32
N GLU A 30 -6.08 -7.57 -15.95
CA GLU A 30 -7.19 -7.67 -15.00
C GLU A 30 -6.81 -7.44 -13.53
N ALA A 31 -5.52 -7.43 -13.21
CA ALA A 31 -4.98 -7.24 -11.85
C ALA A 31 -3.79 -6.25 -11.84
N LYS A 32 -3.88 -5.19 -12.65
CA LYS A 32 -2.85 -4.15 -12.72
C LYS A 32 -2.62 -3.52 -11.34
N ILE A 33 -1.35 -3.38 -10.97
CA ILE A 33 -0.92 -2.69 -9.75
C ILE A 33 -0.68 -1.20 -10.05
N GLU A 34 -1.27 -0.33 -9.25
CA GLU A 34 -1.01 1.11 -9.20
C GLU A 34 -0.42 1.45 -7.81
N LEU A 35 0.70 2.19 -7.79
CA LEU A 35 1.37 2.62 -6.57
C LEU A 35 0.93 4.04 -6.21
N LEU A 36 0.46 4.23 -4.97
CA LEU A 36 0.09 5.53 -4.41
C LEU A 36 1.06 5.86 -3.28
N GLU A 37 2.00 6.76 -3.54
CA GLU A 37 2.99 7.20 -2.55
C GLU A 37 2.45 8.37 -1.73
N ILE A 38 2.35 8.18 -0.42
CA ILE A 38 1.91 9.19 0.54
C ILE A 38 3.13 9.81 1.21
N LYS A 39 3.18 11.15 1.20
CA LYS A 39 4.25 11.88 1.86
C LYS A 39 4.16 11.70 3.39
N PRO A 40 5.23 11.20 4.05
CA PRO A 40 5.26 11.05 5.50
C PRO A 40 5.19 12.41 6.19
N GLU A 41 4.62 12.43 7.39
CA GLU A 41 4.58 13.63 8.21
C GLU A 41 5.97 13.91 8.82
N PRO A 42 6.53 15.13 8.69
CA PRO A 42 7.82 15.44 9.26
C PRO A 42 7.81 15.34 10.79
N ARG A 43 8.73 14.52 11.32
CA ARG A 43 8.91 14.30 12.77
C ARG A 43 9.54 15.49 13.50
N THR A 44 9.97 16.53 12.78
CA THR A 44 10.62 17.72 13.33
C THR A 44 9.65 18.80 13.81
N THR A 45 8.34 18.58 13.66
CA THR A 45 7.30 19.59 13.89
C THR A 45 6.85 19.73 15.36
N GLY A 46 7.49 19.02 16.30
CA GLY A 46 7.09 19.00 17.72
C GLY A 46 5.79 18.24 18.01
N LYS A 47 5.17 17.65 16.98
CA LYS A 47 4.01 16.76 17.11
C LYS A 47 4.38 15.47 17.81
N ASN A 48 3.47 14.95 18.63
CA ASN A 48 3.64 13.63 19.22
C ASN A 48 3.37 12.52 18.17
N THR A 49 3.75 11.28 18.49
CA THR A 49 3.59 10.13 17.59
C THR A 49 2.15 9.94 17.12
N GLN A 50 1.17 10.11 18.00
CA GLN A 50 -0.26 9.93 17.67
C GLN A 50 -0.73 10.95 16.64
N GLN A 51 -0.35 12.22 16.79
CA GLN A 51 -0.68 13.29 15.83
C GLN A 51 -0.04 13.06 14.46
N ILE A 52 1.18 12.50 14.43
CA ILE A 52 1.88 12.13 13.19
C ILE A 52 1.11 11.00 12.49
N MET A 53 0.77 9.94 13.23
CA MET A 53 0.00 8.80 12.70
C MET A 53 -1.38 9.22 12.19
N GLU A 54 -2.06 10.12 12.89
CA GLU A 54 -3.39 10.58 12.49
C GLU A 54 -3.33 11.46 11.23
N ALA A 55 -2.31 12.31 11.09
CA ALA A 55 -2.08 13.07 9.87
C ALA A 55 -1.78 12.15 8.66
N GLU A 56 -0.99 11.09 8.87
CA GLU A 56 -0.72 10.10 7.82
C GLU A 56 -1.96 9.28 7.47
N ALA A 57 -2.75 8.87 8.46
CA ALA A 57 -4.02 8.15 8.26
C ALA A 57 -5.00 8.98 7.42
N GLN A 58 -5.16 10.28 7.72
CA GLN A 58 -6.00 11.18 6.93
C GLN A 58 -5.54 11.27 5.46
N ARG A 59 -4.22 11.35 5.22
CA ARG A 59 -3.67 11.38 3.85
C ARG A 59 -3.88 10.07 3.11
N ILE A 60 -3.70 8.93 3.79
CA ILE A 60 -3.96 7.60 3.22
C ILE A 60 -5.42 7.52 2.81
N LEU A 61 -6.35 7.81 3.73
CA LEU A 61 -7.79 7.74 3.46
C LEU A 61 -8.22 8.66 2.32
N ALA A 62 -7.63 9.85 2.21
CA ALA A 62 -7.92 10.79 1.12
C ALA A 62 -7.41 10.33 -0.26
N ALA A 63 -6.38 9.48 -0.30
CA ALA A 63 -5.82 8.95 -1.54
C ALA A 63 -6.52 7.66 -2.03
N LEU A 64 -7.27 6.99 -1.15
CA LEU A 64 -7.95 5.74 -1.48
C LEU A 64 -9.11 5.98 -2.45
N PRO A 65 -9.21 5.21 -3.54
CA PRO A 65 -10.36 5.26 -4.44
C PRO A 65 -11.67 4.94 -3.69
N PRO A 66 -12.81 5.53 -4.09
CA PRO A 66 -14.09 5.18 -3.49
C PRO A 66 -14.43 3.70 -3.76
N ASN A 67 -15.11 3.06 -2.80
CA ASN A 67 -15.57 1.67 -2.88
C ASN A 67 -14.46 0.63 -3.09
N CYS A 68 -13.24 0.88 -2.62
CA CYS A 68 -12.19 -0.13 -2.61
C CYS A 68 -12.20 -0.94 -1.30
N ARG A 69 -11.78 -2.20 -1.37
CA ARG A 69 -11.53 -3.03 -0.19
C ARG A 69 -10.18 -2.65 0.41
N HIS A 70 -10.16 -2.35 1.71
CA HIS A 70 -8.93 -2.00 2.42
C HIS A 70 -8.29 -3.26 3.01
N ILE A 71 -7.01 -3.49 2.69
CA ILE A 71 -6.19 -4.56 3.27
C ILE A 71 -4.94 -3.89 3.85
N ALA A 72 -4.85 -3.86 5.19
CA ALA A 72 -3.70 -3.31 5.88
C ALA A 72 -2.62 -4.38 6.06
N LEU A 73 -1.37 -4.04 5.74
CA LEU A 73 -0.22 -4.88 6.06
C LEU A 73 0.26 -4.53 7.47
N ASP A 74 0.04 -5.46 8.41
CA ASP A 74 0.37 -5.30 9.82
C ASP A 74 1.14 -6.55 10.30
N GLU A 75 2.18 -6.34 11.10
CA GLU A 75 3.04 -7.41 11.63
C GLU A 75 2.28 -8.41 12.53
N ARG A 76 1.16 -7.98 13.12
CA ARG A 76 0.27 -8.79 13.97
C ARG A 76 -0.96 -9.30 13.21
N GLY A 77 -1.03 -9.01 11.91
CA GLY A 77 -2.12 -9.42 11.05
C GLY A 77 -2.11 -10.91 10.71
N ALA A 78 -3.07 -11.32 9.88
CA ALA A 78 -3.11 -12.67 9.34
C ALA A 78 -1.86 -12.93 8.47
N GLN A 79 -1.31 -14.14 8.57
CA GLN A 79 -0.13 -14.59 7.81
C GLN A 79 -0.52 -15.67 6.80
N PRO A 80 -1.23 -15.32 5.71
CA PRO A 80 -1.63 -16.31 4.72
C PRO A 80 -0.41 -16.89 4.03
N THR A 81 -0.42 -18.20 3.82
CA THR A 81 0.47 -18.87 2.86
C THR A 81 0.18 -18.36 1.45
N THR A 82 1.11 -18.56 0.51
CA THR A 82 0.92 -18.19 -0.90
C THR A 82 -0.38 -18.75 -1.50
N LYS A 83 -0.75 -19.99 -1.16
CA LYS A 83 -1.99 -20.62 -1.65
C LYS A 83 -3.24 -19.94 -1.05
N GLN A 84 -3.20 -19.59 0.22
CA GLN A 84 -4.31 -18.88 0.88
C GLN A 84 -4.48 -17.47 0.32
N LEU A 85 -3.37 -16.75 0.10
CA LEU A 85 -3.43 -15.43 -0.53
C LEU A 85 -3.99 -15.51 -1.96
N ALA A 86 -3.60 -16.52 -2.74
CA ALA A 86 -4.15 -16.72 -4.08
C ALA A 86 -5.67 -16.97 -4.07
N ALA A 87 -6.17 -17.77 -3.12
CA ALA A 87 -7.62 -17.98 -2.95
C ALA A 87 -8.32 -16.67 -2.54
N GLN A 88 -7.77 -15.94 -1.57
CA GLN A 88 -8.31 -14.64 -1.18
C GLN A 88 -8.35 -13.65 -2.35
N MET A 89 -7.30 -13.59 -3.16
CA MET A 89 -7.27 -12.75 -4.36
C MET A 89 -8.36 -13.12 -5.37
N GLN A 90 -8.71 -14.40 -5.50
CA GLN A 90 -9.85 -14.85 -6.32
C GLN A 90 -11.18 -14.34 -5.76
N ASP A 91 -11.36 -14.36 -4.44
CA ASP A 91 -12.57 -13.83 -3.79
C ASP A 91 -12.67 -12.29 -3.85
N TRP A 92 -11.56 -11.60 -4.15
CA TRP A 92 -11.53 -10.14 -4.29
C TRP A 92 -11.79 -9.66 -5.71
N MET A 93 -11.55 -10.51 -6.71
CA MET A 93 -11.71 -10.23 -8.13
C MET A 93 -13.18 -10.21 -8.55
#